data_AF-A0A0N4TWF8-F1
#
_entry.id   AF-A0A0N4TWF8-F1
#
_cell.length_a   1.000
_cell.length_b   1.000
_cell.length_c   1.000
_cell.angle_alpha   90.00
_cell.angle_beta   90.00
_cell.angle_gamma   90.00
#
_symmetry.space_group_name_H-M   'P 1'
#
loop_
_entity.id
_entity.type
_entity.pdbx_description
1 polymer ?
#
loop_
_entity_poly.entity_id
_entity_poly.type
_entity_poly.pdbx_seq_one_letter_code
_entity_poly.pdbx_strand_id
1 'polypeptide(L)'
;MTLKKVNGRMSQLKLLMWKNFLQQIRSPIFTTLEFIVPLLLIGITFGLMIALRHKYELSHPSTTYKPWIIQGSIIDLIIPPDFSQIFVDTIVDTQYLISGKTINDDCIFLNITRQSNDSNILANIGLEIVYTPTNPAIDEIMQIIQERYTTSDIFEQLENDVLFGELDIMKKIDPNMMIKISSTTKLTRNF
;
A
#
# COMPACT_ATOMS: atom_id res chain seq x y z
N MET A 1 -81.10 -1.15 -27.98
CA MET A 1 -80.30 -2.06 -27.14
C MET A 1 -79.01 -1.36 -26.75
N THR A 2 -78.86 -0.98 -25.48
CA THR A 2 -77.65 -0.34 -24.95
C THR A 2 -76.68 -1.42 -24.46
N LEU A 3 -75.57 -1.61 -25.18
CA LEU A 3 -74.53 -2.57 -24.84
C LEU A 3 -73.80 -2.13 -23.57
N LYS A 4 -74.04 -2.84 -22.47
CA LYS A 4 -73.39 -2.63 -21.17
C LYS A 4 -71.95 -3.18 -21.23
N LYS A 5 -70.97 -2.29 -21.32
CA LYS A 5 -69.54 -2.61 -21.37
C LYS A 5 -69.06 -3.12 -20.01
N VAL A 6 -68.80 -4.43 -19.90
CA VAL A 6 -68.21 -5.04 -18.70
C VAL A 6 -66.72 -4.74 -18.69
N ASN A 7 -66.32 -3.70 -17.96
CA ASN A 7 -64.90 -3.40 -17.74
C ASN A 7 -64.33 -4.46 -16.80
N GLY A 8 -63.42 -5.31 -17.31
CA GLY A 8 -62.74 -6.31 -16.49
C GLY A 8 -61.95 -5.67 -15.34
N ARG A 9 -61.94 -6.32 -14.17
CA ARG A 9 -61.23 -5.86 -12.95
C ARG A 9 -59.76 -5.47 -13.23
N MET A 10 -59.10 -6.15 -14.15
CA MET A 10 -57.71 -5.87 -14.54
C MET A 10 -57.56 -4.60 -15.37
N SER A 11 -58.56 -4.27 -16.20
CA SER A 11 -58.61 -3.00 -16.93
C SER A 11 -58.84 -1.82 -15.98
N GLN A 12 -59.66 -2.02 -14.94
CA GLN A 12 -59.84 -1.04 -13.86
C GLN A 12 -58.56 -0.86 -13.03
N LEU A 13 -57.85 -1.93 -12.69
CA LEU A 13 -56.57 -1.86 -11.99
C LEU A 13 -55.52 -1.09 -12.81
N LYS A 14 -55.41 -1.37 -14.12
CA LYS A 14 -54.50 -0.64 -15.03
C LYS A 14 -54.84 0.85 -15.07
N LEU A 15 -56.12 1.20 -15.14
CA LEU A 15 -56.59 2.58 -15.09
C LEU A 15 -56.25 3.26 -13.76
N LEU A 16 -56.40 2.55 -12.64
CA LEU A 16 -56.05 3.06 -11.31
C LEU A 16 -54.53 3.26 -11.16
N MET A 17 -53.71 2.31 -11.63
CA MET A 17 -52.25 2.46 -11.63
C MET A 17 -51.80 3.61 -12.53
N TRP A 18 -52.37 3.73 -13.73
CA TRP A 18 -52.06 4.83 -14.64
C TRP A 18 -52.46 6.18 -14.06
N LYS A 19 -53.63 6.26 -13.43
CA LYS A 19 -54.09 7.46 -12.73
C LYS A 19 -53.17 7.80 -11.56
N ASN A 20 -52.80 6.83 -10.72
CA ASN A 20 -51.87 7.04 -9.61
C ASN A 20 -50.49 7.47 -10.11
N PHE A 21 -49.98 6.87 -11.18
CA PHE A 21 -48.71 7.24 -11.81
C PHE A 21 -48.74 8.68 -12.32
N LEU A 22 -49.76 9.06 -13.09
CA LEU A 22 -49.94 10.45 -13.55
C LEU A 22 -50.13 11.44 -12.39
N GLN A 23 -50.78 11.03 -11.31
CA GLN A 23 -51.04 11.88 -10.14
C GLN A 23 -49.79 12.04 -9.25
N GLN A 24 -48.89 11.05 -9.26
CA GLN A 24 -47.59 11.12 -8.61
C GLN A 24 -46.63 12.08 -9.34
N ILE A 25 -46.79 12.25 -10.66
CA ILE A 25 -46.14 13.29 -11.46
C ILE A 25 -46.81 14.65 -11.18
N ARG A 26 -46.65 15.18 -9.96
CA ARG A 26 -47.22 16.47 -9.55
C ARG A 26 -46.43 17.67 -10.08
N SER A 27 -45.14 17.46 -10.35
CA SER A 27 -44.25 18.37 -11.05
C SER A 27 -43.41 17.55 -12.04
N PRO A 28 -43.55 17.75 -13.35
CA PRO A 28 -42.81 16.99 -14.36
C PRO A 28 -41.31 17.23 -14.24
N ILE A 29 -40.90 18.44 -13.85
CA ILE A 29 -39.48 18.81 -13.68
C ILE A 29 -38.88 18.08 -12.47
N PHE A 30 -39.58 18.03 -11.34
CA PHE A 30 -39.09 17.37 -10.13
C PHE A 30 -38.91 15.86 -10.35
N THR A 31 -39.90 15.22 -10.97
CA THR A 31 -39.86 13.79 -11.31
C THR A 31 -38.71 13.45 -12.26
N THR A 32 -38.45 14.35 -13.22
CA THR A 32 -37.34 14.18 -14.17
C THR A 32 -35.99 14.30 -13.47
N LEU A 33 -35.81 15.26 -12.57
CA LEU A 33 -34.58 15.42 -11.79
C LEU A 33 -34.35 14.26 -10.82
N GLU A 34 -35.40 13.77 -10.16
CA GLU A 34 -35.34 12.61 -9.24
C GLU A 34 -34.85 11.35 -9.95
N PHE A 35 -35.12 11.20 -11.25
CA PHE A 35 -34.61 10.10 -12.06
C PHE A 35 -33.22 10.36 -12.65
N ILE A 36 -33.00 11.57 -13.20
CA ILE A 36 -31.75 11.91 -13.90
C ILE A 36 -30.57 12.02 -12.93
N VAL A 37 -30.76 12.59 -11.73
CA VAL A 37 -29.66 12.83 -10.79
C VAL A 37 -29.01 11.52 -10.32
N PRO A 38 -29.76 10.50 -9.85
CA PRO A 38 -29.19 9.20 -9.52
C PRO A 38 -28.55 8.51 -10.73
N LEU A 39 -29.19 8.60 -11.92
CA LEU A 39 -28.65 8.00 -13.14
C LEU A 39 -27.30 8.62 -13.53
N LEU A 40 -27.17 9.94 -13.39
CA LEU A 40 -25.96 10.69 -13.67
C LEU A 40 -24.86 10.38 -12.65
N LEU A 41 -25.19 10.28 -11.36
CA LEU A 41 -24.25 9.87 -10.31
C LEU A 41 -23.69 8.46 -10.56
N ILE A 42 -24.56 7.50 -10.90
CA ILE A 42 -24.17 6.13 -11.26
C ILE A 42 -23.31 6.16 -12.54
N GLY A 43 -23.74 6.90 -13.56
CA GLY A 43 -23.00 7.03 -14.81
C GLY A 43 -21.61 7.62 -14.64
N ILE A 44 -21.46 8.65 -13.82
CA ILE A 44 -20.16 9.28 -13.54
C ILE A 44 -19.25 8.33 -12.75
N THR A 45 -19.77 7.66 -11.72
CA THR A 45 -18.95 6.76 -10.89
C THR A 45 -18.46 5.55 -11.67
N PHE A 46 -19.34 4.86 -12.40
CA PHE A 46 -18.93 3.75 -13.26
C PHE A 46 -18.11 4.22 -14.48
N GLY A 47 -18.45 5.37 -15.06
CA GLY A 47 -17.70 5.96 -16.16
C GLY A 47 -16.25 6.30 -15.75
N LEU A 48 -16.06 6.89 -14.57
CA LEU A 48 -14.74 7.14 -14.00
C LEU A 48 -14.00 5.83 -13.73
N MET A 49 -14.66 4.83 -13.15
CA MET A 49 -14.06 3.52 -12.88
C MET A 49 -13.55 2.87 -14.17
N ILE A 50 -14.35 2.88 -15.25
CA ILE A 50 -13.97 2.31 -16.54
C ILE A 50 -12.88 3.16 -17.22
N ALA A 51 -13.00 4.48 -17.21
CA ALA A 51 -12.03 5.37 -17.85
C ALA A 51 -10.65 5.29 -17.17
N LEU A 52 -10.64 5.15 -15.84
CA LEU A 52 -9.43 5.06 -15.05
C LEU A 52 -8.92 3.63 -14.89
N ARG A 53 -9.65 2.63 -15.39
CA ARG A 53 -9.31 1.21 -15.32
C ARG A 53 -7.89 0.94 -15.79
N HIS A 54 -7.51 1.45 -16.95
CA HIS A 54 -6.18 1.24 -17.51
C HIS A 54 -5.04 1.86 -16.70
N LYS A 55 -5.35 2.81 -15.82
CA LYS A 55 -4.36 3.48 -14.96
C LYS A 55 -4.19 2.76 -13.61
N TYR A 56 -5.27 2.21 -13.05
CA TYR A 56 -5.25 1.65 -11.69
C TYR A 56 -5.42 0.12 -11.63
N GLU A 57 -6.07 -0.51 -12.61
CA GLU A 57 -6.17 -1.97 -12.73
C GLU A 57 -5.06 -2.49 -13.67
N LEU A 58 -3.81 -2.28 -13.28
CA LEU A 58 -2.69 -2.88 -13.97
C LEU A 58 -2.48 -4.29 -13.44
N SER A 59 -2.70 -5.29 -14.29
CA SER A 59 -2.23 -6.65 -14.02
C SER A 59 -0.75 -6.70 -14.34
N HIS A 60 0.09 -6.71 -13.33
CA HIS A 60 1.53 -6.88 -13.53
C HIS A 60 1.85 -8.38 -13.54
N PRO A 61 2.39 -8.93 -14.65
CA PRO A 61 2.79 -10.33 -14.68
C PRO A 61 3.93 -10.55 -13.69
N SER A 62 3.79 -11.56 -12.84
CA SER A 62 4.76 -11.88 -11.79
C SER A 62 6.16 -12.20 -12.34
N THR A 63 6.25 -12.63 -13.60
CA THR A 63 7.51 -12.92 -14.31
C THR A 63 8.34 -11.68 -14.65
N THR A 64 7.76 -10.49 -14.58
CA THR A 64 8.49 -9.22 -14.82
C THR A 64 9.33 -8.81 -13.62
N TYR A 65 8.97 -9.28 -12.42
CA TYR A 65 9.68 -8.93 -11.19
C TYR A 65 10.75 -9.96 -10.88
N LYS A 66 11.95 -9.48 -10.56
CA LYS A 66 13.02 -10.34 -10.07
C LYS A 66 12.63 -10.87 -8.68
N PRO A 67 12.89 -12.16 -8.40
CA PRO A 67 12.60 -12.72 -7.09
C PRO A 67 13.44 -12.02 -6.02
N TRP A 68 12.81 -11.66 -4.92
CA TRP A 68 13.49 -11.08 -3.76
C TRP A 68 13.97 -12.19 -2.84
N ILE A 69 15.22 -12.11 -2.41
CA ILE A 69 15.77 -13.07 -1.44
C ILE A 69 15.39 -12.57 -0.04
N ILE A 70 14.56 -13.35 0.67
CA ILE A 70 14.06 -12.99 2.01
C ILE A 70 14.76 -13.85 3.04
N GLN A 71 15.39 -13.21 4.04
CA GLN A 71 16.10 -13.86 5.13
C GLN A 71 15.33 -13.80 6.45
N GLY A 72 14.31 -12.94 6.54
CA GLY A 72 13.54 -12.68 7.75
C GLY A 72 14.33 -11.84 8.76
N SER A 73 15.11 -10.87 8.26
CA SER A 73 15.93 -9.97 9.09
C SER A 73 15.87 -8.53 8.57
N ILE A 74 16.50 -7.61 9.29
CA ILE A 74 16.60 -6.20 8.87
C ILE A 74 17.26 -6.01 7.50
N ILE A 75 18.13 -6.94 7.07
CA ILE A 75 18.84 -6.88 5.79
C ILE A 75 17.85 -6.84 4.62
N ASP A 76 16.71 -7.52 4.75
CA ASP A 76 15.67 -7.58 3.72
C ASP A 76 15.13 -6.19 3.34
N LEU A 77 15.27 -5.19 4.22
CA LEU A 77 14.82 -3.83 3.95
C LEU A 77 15.74 -3.04 3.01
N ILE A 78 17.04 -3.35 3.03
CA ILE A 78 18.07 -2.58 2.31
C ILE A 78 18.68 -3.36 1.14
N ILE A 79 18.32 -4.63 0.98
CA ILE A 79 18.84 -5.48 -0.09
C ILE A 79 18.02 -5.33 -1.37
N PRO A 80 18.63 -5.09 -2.53
CA PRO A 80 17.89 -4.99 -3.78
C PRO A 80 17.59 -6.39 -4.36
N PRO A 81 16.50 -6.55 -5.14
CA PRO A 81 16.24 -7.78 -5.88
C PRO A 81 17.21 -7.98 -7.07
N ASP A 82 17.94 -6.93 -7.45
CA ASP A 82 18.98 -6.96 -8.47
C ASP A 82 20.30 -6.37 -7.96
N PHE A 83 21.29 -7.23 -7.71
CA PHE A 83 22.62 -6.80 -7.25
C PHE A 83 23.44 -6.00 -8.29
N SER A 84 22.97 -5.90 -9.54
CA SER A 84 23.63 -5.06 -10.54
C SER A 84 23.56 -3.57 -10.16
N GLN A 85 22.44 -3.14 -9.56
CA GLN A 85 22.19 -1.79 -9.04
C GLN A 85 22.08 -1.86 -7.52
N ILE A 86 23.21 -1.68 -6.84
CA ILE A 86 23.24 -1.66 -5.39
C ILE A 86 22.53 -0.39 -4.92
N PHE A 87 21.69 -0.49 -3.88
CA PHE A 87 20.98 0.65 -3.27
C PHE A 87 19.83 1.25 -4.11
N VAL A 88 19.28 0.48 -5.05
CA VAL A 88 18.12 0.85 -5.89
C VAL A 88 17.06 -0.25 -5.80
N ASP A 89 15.78 0.11 -5.84
CA ASP A 89 14.63 -0.81 -5.72
C ASP A 89 14.58 -1.59 -4.39
N THR A 90 15.02 -0.95 -3.30
CA THR A 90 14.98 -1.47 -1.92
C THR A 90 13.70 -1.01 -1.20
N ILE A 91 13.28 -1.73 -0.14
CA ILE A 91 12.08 -1.34 0.64
C ILE A 91 12.33 0.00 1.36
N VAL A 92 13.54 0.16 1.88
CA VAL A 92 14.02 1.43 2.44
C VAL A 92 14.93 2.08 1.43
N ASP A 93 14.58 3.29 1.01
CA ASP A 93 15.44 4.03 0.09
C ASP A 93 16.77 4.39 0.78
N THR A 94 17.81 3.70 0.34
CA THR A 94 19.17 3.78 0.84
C THR A 94 19.85 5.10 0.47
N GLN A 95 19.32 5.87 -0.47
CA GLN A 95 19.82 7.22 -0.77
C GLN A 95 19.60 8.16 0.43
N TYR A 96 18.52 8.00 1.19
CA TYR A 96 18.32 8.76 2.43
C TYR A 96 19.36 8.41 3.50
N LEU A 97 19.76 7.13 3.53
CA LEU A 97 20.78 6.64 4.46
C LEU A 97 22.17 7.19 4.11
N ILE A 98 22.46 7.48 2.84
CA ILE A 98 23.79 7.90 2.34
C ILE A 98 23.90 9.41 2.10
N SER A 99 22.88 10.04 1.52
CA SER A 99 22.88 11.47 1.14
C SER A 99 22.00 12.35 2.03
N GLY A 100 21.14 11.76 2.86
CA GLY A 100 20.20 12.48 3.72
C GLY A 100 18.91 12.88 3.00
N LYS A 101 17.95 13.40 3.77
CA LYS A 101 16.63 13.81 3.27
C LYS A 101 16.74 14.97 2.28
N THR A 102 16.19 14.83 1.08
CA THR A 102 16.09 15.98 0.16
C THR A 102 14.89 16.84 0.53
N ILE A 103 14.92 18.12 0.13
CA ILE A 103 13.93 19.15 0.54
C ILE A 103 12.49 18.81 0.08
N ASN A 104 12.32 17.87 -0.86
CA ASN A 104 11.03 17.52 -1.46
C ASN A 104 10.51 16.12 -1.08
N ASP A 105 11.14 15.45 -0.11
CA ASP A 105 10.81 14.07 0.23
C ASP A 105 9.77 13.96 1.35
N ASP A 106 8.49 14.04 0.98
CA ASP A 106 7.37 13.89 1.91
C ASP A 106 6.94 12.43 2.14
N CYS A 107 7.53 11.47 1.40
CA CYS A 107 7.09 10.07 1.39
C CYS A 107 8.16 9.13 1.95
N ILE A 108 8.49 9.26 3.23
CA ILE A 108 9.37 8.32 3.92
C ILE A 108 8.49 7.32 4.69
N PHE A 109 8.53 6.05 4.28
CA PHE A 109 7.73 4.98 4.86
C PHE A 109 8.14 4.63 6.31
N LEU A 110 9.44 4.75 6.63
CA LEU A 110 9.99 4.46 7.95
C LEU A 110 10.66 5.68 8.57
N ASN A 111 10.68 5.74 9.91
CA ASN A 111 11.40 6.79 10.61
C ASN A 111 12.92 6.52 10.52
N ILE A 112 13.63 7.37 9.79
CA ILE A 112 15.08 7.27 9.60
C ILE A 112 15.74 8.46 10.29
N THR A 113 16.59 8.20 11.26
CA THR A 113 17.44 9.24 11.85
C THR A 113 18.85 9.13 11.31
N ARG A 114 19.43 10.26 10.91
CA ARG A 114 20.77 10.33 10.34
C ARG A 114 21.57 11.40 11.08
N GLN A 115 22.78 11.02 11.47
CA GLN A 115 23.81 11.92 11.98
C GLN A 115 25.05 11.75 11.10
N SER A 116 25.47 12.82 10.43
CA SER A 116 26.67 12.83 9.59
C SER A 116 27.70 13.80 10.13
N ASN A 117 28.92 13.31 10.31
CA ASN A 117 30.14 14.11 10.43
C ASN A 117 30.94 13.97 9.12
N ASP A 118 31.92 14.85 8.87
CA ASP A 118 32.66 14.96 7.60
C ASP A 118 33.27 13.65 7.04
N SER A 119 33.39 12.59 7.84
CA SER A 119 33.89 11.26 7.44
C SER A 119 33.00 10.07 7.86
N ASN A 120 32.01 10.28 8.73
CA ASN A 120 31.23 9.19 9.35
C ASN A 120 29.74 9.45 9.21
N ILE A 121 29.01 8.46 8.68
CA ILE A 121 27.55 8.46 8.65
C ILE A 121 27.04 7.44 9.65
N LEU A 122 26.25 7.92 10.61
CA LEU A 122 25.46 7.09 11.52
C LEU A 122 23.99 7.23 11.12
N ALA A 123 23.41 6.14 10.62
CA ALA A 123 21.99 6.06 10.31
C ALA A 123 21.30 5.04 11.23
N ASN A 124 20.08 5.33 11.64
CA ASN A 124 19.22 4.40 12.37
C ASN A 124 17.86 4.29 11.72
N ILE A 125 17.42 3.05 11.48
CA ILE A 125 16.09 2.71 10.98
C ILE A 125 15.20 2.36 12.17
N GLY A 126 14.27 3.24 12.49
CA GLY A 126 13.28 3.05 13.54
C GLY A 126 12.09 2.23 13.03
N LEU A 127 11.91 1.04 13.61
CA LEU A 127 10.82 0.13 13.29
C LEU A 127 9.84 0.02 14.46
N GLU A 128 8.55 0.12 14.18
CA GLU A 128 7.49 -0.24 15.13
C GLU A 128 6.64 -1.35 14.52
N ILE A 129 6.67 -2.52 15.16
CA ILE A 129 5.91 -3.69 14.71
C ILE A 129 4.70 -3.83 15.63
N VAL A 130 3.52 -3.68 15.04
CA VAL A 130 2.23 -3.85 15.70
C VAL A 130 1.66 -5.22 15.32
N TYR A 131 1.22 -6.01 16.30
CA TYR A 131 0.72 -7.36 16.05
C TYR A 131 -0.57 -7.69 16.81
N THR A 132 -1.40 -8.54 16.20
CA THR A 132 -2.61 -9.17 16.76
C THR A 132 -2.79 -10.56 16.13
N PRO A 133 -3.44 -11.53 16.82
CA PRO A 133 -3.88 -11.49 18.22
C PRO A 133 -2.73 -11.65 19.22
N THR A 134 -2.95 -11.28 20.48
CA THR A 134 -1.95 -11.43 21.56
C THR A 134 -2.13 -12.76 22.30
N ASN A 135 -1.09 -13.59 22.32
CA ASN A 135 -1.03 -14.89 23.00
C ASN A 135 0.43 -15.17 23.38
N PRO A 136 0.72 -15.80 24.54
CA PRO A 136 2.08 -16.20 24.93
C PRO A 136 2.94 -16.80 23.80
N ALA A 137 2.39 -17.71 22.99
CA ALA A 137 3.15 -18.32 21.89
C ALA A 137 3.47 -17.32 20.76
N ILE A 138 2.57 -16.38 20.48
CA ILE A 138 2.80 -15.33 19.48
C ILE A 138 3.80 -14.32 20.04
N ASP A 139 3.71 -13.98 21.32
CA ASP A 139 4.62 -13.04 21.97
C ASP A 139 6.08 -13.54 21.92
N GLU A 140 6.31 -14.85 22.14
CA GLU A 140 7.63 -15.47 21.98
C GLU A 140 8.16 -15.34 20.54
N ILE A 141 7.30 -15.58 19.54
CA ILE A 141 7.66 -15.40 18.13
C ILE A 141 7.99 -13.93 17.83
N MET A 142 7.18 -13.00 18.34
CA MET A 142 7.39 -11.58 18.10
C MET A 142 8.66 -11.06 18.77
N GLN A 143 9.06 -11.62 19.92
CA GLN A 143 10.36 -11.33 20.53
C GLN A 143 11.52 -11.78 19.63
N ILE A 144 11.45 -12.99 19.07
CA ILE A 144 12.45 -13.47 18.10
C ILE A 144 12.50 -12.54 16.88
N ILE A 145 11.34 -12.08 16.38
CA ILE A 145 11.28 -11.12 15.28
C ILE A 145 11.92 -9.80 15.70
N GLN A 146 11.61 -9.26 16.88
CA GLN A 146 12.21 -8.02 17.36
C GLN A 146 13.74 -8.10 17.41
N GLU A 147 14.30 -9.22 17.86
CA GLU A 147 15.74 -9.46 17.88
C GLU A 147 16.32 -9.47 16.46
N ARG A 148 15.69 -10.16 15.50
CA ARG A 148 16.15 -10.23 14.11
C ARG A 148 16.14 -8.88 13.37
N TYR A 149 15.25 -7.98 13.80
CA TYR A 149 15.14 -6.63 13.23
C TYR A 149 15.87 -5.56 14.07
N THR A 150 16.53 -5.94 15.17
CA THR A 150 17.32 -5.01 15.98
C THR A 150 18.80 -5.33 15.81
N THR A 151 19.55 -4.41 15.20
CA THR A 151 21.00 -4.56 15.03
C THR A 151 21.73 -3.25 15.25
N SER A 152 22.93 -3.32 15.81
CA SER A 152 23.81 -2.16 15.93
C SER A 152 24.51 -1.81 14.62
N ASP A 153 24.71 -2.79 13.75
CA ASP A 153 25.37 -2.61 12.46
C ASP A 153 24.87 -3.63 11.43
N ILE A 154 24.17 -3.16 10.40
CA ILE A 154 23.63 -4.02 9.35
C ILE A 154 24.77 -4.54 8.44
N PHE A 155 25.84 -3.77 8.23
CA PHE A 155 26.93 -4.18 7.35
C PHE A 155 27.76 -5.32 7.96
N GLU A 156 28.01 -5.28 9.27
CA GLU A 156 28.65 -6.38 9.99
C GLU A 156 27.84 -7.67 9.87
N GLN A 157 26.50 -7.57 9.94
CA GLN A 157 25.62 -8.72 9.77
C GLN A 157 25.64 -9.26 8.33
N LEU A 158 25.73 -8.37 7.33
CA LEU A 158 25.80 -8.72 5.92
C LEU A 158 27.13 -9.41 5.56
N GLU A 159 28.26 -8.92 6.08
CA GLU A 159 29.59 -9.49 5.83
C GLU A 159 29.72 -10.91 6.41
N ASN A 160 29.09 -11.15 7.56
CA ASN A 160 29.07 -12.46 8.20
C ASN A 160 28.12 -13.46 7.53
N ASP A 161 27.27 -13.02 6.60
CA ASP A 161 26.38 -13.90 5.87
C ASP A 161 27.11 -14.54 4.67
N VAL A 162 27.15 -15.87 4.68
CA VAL A 162 27.83 -16.70 3.68
C VAL A 162 27.33 -16.40 2.25
N LEU A 163 26.06 -15.98 2.09
CA LEU A 163 25.49 -15.66 0.79
C LEU A 163 26.03 -14.33 0.21
N PHE A 164 26.45 -13.40 1.08
CA PHE A 164 26.93 -12.07 0.68
C PHE A 164 28.43 -11.92 0.72
N GLY A 165 29.15 -12.80 1.43
CA GLY A 165 30.63 -12.84 1.39
C GLY A 165 31.21 -13.10 -0.02
N GLU A 166 30.43 -13.68 -0.93
CA GLU A 166 30.82 -13.90 -2.33
C GLU A 166 30.40 -12.74 -3.26
N LEU A 167 29.43 -11.92 -2.84
CA LEU A 167 28.97 -10.73 -3.54
C LEU A 167 29.83 -9.54 -3.09
N ASP A 168 30.67 -9.04 -3.99
CA ASP A 168 31.67 -7.95 -3.79
C ASP A 168 31.04 -6.55 -3.55
N ILE A 169 29.94 -6.49 -2.77
CA ILE A 169 29.09 -5.33 -2.50
C ILE A 169 29.88 -4.22 -1.79
N MET A 170 30.81 -4.61 -0.91
CA MET A 170 31.63 -3.68 -0.12
C MET A 170 32.68 -2.93 -0.95
N LYS A 171 33.11 -3.44 -2.12
CA LYS A 171 34.08 -2.73 -2.98
C LYS A 171 33.50 -1.53 -3.72
N LYS A 172 32.16 -1.42 -3.81
CA LYS A 172 31.51 -0.24 -4.44
C LYS A 172 31.32 0.93 -3.47
N ILE A 173 31.49 0.71 -2.16
CA ILE A 173 31.43 1.76 -1.15
C ILE A 173 32.83 2.37 -1.02
N ASP A 174 32.93 3.71 -0.98
CA ASP A 174 34.22 4.40 -0.87
C ASP A 174 34.97 3.90 0.39
N PRO A 175 36.19 3.35 0.25
CA PRO A 175 36.92 2.76 1.37
C PRO A 175 37.28 3.77 2.48
N ASN A 176 37.19 5.07 2.22
CA ASN A 176 37.45 6.12 3.21
C ASN A 176 36.20 6.55 3.99
N MET A 177 35.02 6.03 3.65
CA MET A 177 33.74 6.44 4.24
C MET A 177 33.24 5.36 5.20
N MET A 178 33.22 5.67 6.51
CA MET A 178 32.65 4.74 7.50
C MET A 178 31.15 4.98 7.62
N ILE A 179 30.36 4.07 7.05
CA ILE A 179 28.90 4.08 7.12
C ILE A 179 28.46 3.02 8.13
N LYS A 180 27.79 3.44 9.19
CA LYS A 180 27.19 2.53 10.17
C LYS A 180 25.69 2.71 10.16
N ILE A 181 24.98 1.65 9.79
CA ILE A 181 23.52 1.63 9.76
C ILE A 181 23.06 0.71 10.88
N SER A 182 22.25 1.25 11.77
CA SER A 182 21.64 0.53 12.88
C SER A 182 20.13 0.42 12.68
N SER A 183 19.50 -0.50 13.39
CA SER A 183 18.04 -0.55 13.47
C SER A 183 17.58 -0.79 14.89
N THR A 184 16.56 -0.02 15.27
CA THR A 184 15.89 -0.12 16.57
C THR A 184 14.45 -0.55 16.33
N THR A 185 14.07 -1.71 16.87
CA THR A 185 12.70 -2.24 16.75
C THR A 185 11.94 -2.18 18.06
N LYS A 186 10.74 -1.62 18.01
CA LYS A 186 9.77 -1.60 19.11
C LYS A 186 8.58 -2.50 18.78
N LEU A 187 8.19 -3.35 19.73
CA LEU A 187 6.96 -4.13 19.66
C LEU A 187 5.80 -3.39 20.34
N THR A 188 4.67 -3.31 19.66
CA THR A 188 3.43 -2.75 20.21
C THR A 188 2.32 -3.79 20.09
N ARG A 189 1.76 -4.19 21.24
CA ARG A 189 0.57 -5.06 21.30
C ARG A 189 -0.66 -4.23 20.95
N ASN A 190 -1.43 -4.68 19.98
CA ASN A 190 -2.73 -4.09 19.68
C ASN A 190 -3.84 -5.00 20.21
N PHE A 191 -4.86 -4.38 20.82
CA PHE A 191 -5.92 -5.08 21.57
C PHE A 191 -7.22 -5.09 20.77
#